data_AF-A0A918X5D4-F1
#
_entry.id   AF-A0A918X5D4-F1
#
_cell.length_a   1.000
_cell.length_b   1.000
_cell.length_c   1.000
_cell.angle_alpha   90.00
_cell.angle_beta   90.00
_cell.angle_gamma   90.00
#
_symmetry.space_group_name_H-M   'P 1'
#
loop_
_entity.id
_entity.type
_entity.pdbx_description
1 polymer ?
#
loop_
_entity_poly.entity_id
_entity_poly.type
_entity_poly.pdbx_seq_one_letter_code
_entity_poly.pdbx_strand_id
1 'polypeptide(L)'
;MNKKLAAALSGGAVLVMMATLSGCGDDAEDKAKEWSKSYCPKENAAVEKATKAEKLISSVAADGKPEELKKVDIQAFQMYGDAARDRIKALKEAGVPPVENGERDHKEMILNLDAKAKAYDELKKQAEALDPASKEFPKALDKIGADLGKADKLPAPKIFCPSSNAGASTSPS
;
A
#
# COMPACT_ATOMS: atom_id res chain seq x y z
N MET A 1 -36.36 -46.00 -11.81
CA MET A 1 -36.50 -45.25 -13.09
C MET A 1 -36.20 -43.78 -12.76
N ASN A 2 -34.96 -43.31 -12.94
CA ASN A 2 -34.41 -42.62 -14.12
C ASN A 2 -34.66 -41.08 -14.03
N LYS A 3 -33.71 -40.14 -14.07
CA LYS A 3 -32.32 -40.11 -14.61
C LYS A 3 -31.49 -38.97 -13.97
N LYS A 4 -30.24 -39.29 -13.65
CA LYS A 4 -28.97 -38.56 -13.90
C LYS A 4 -29.02 -37.05 -14.21
N LEU A 5 -28.35 -36.26 -13.37
CA LEU A 5 -27.52 -35.12 -13.78
C LEU A 5 -26.14 -35.25 -13.13
N ALA A 6 -25.26 -36.00 -13.80
CA ALA A 6 -23.83 -35.82 -13.70
C ALA A 6 -23.44 -34.82 -14.80
N ALA A 7 -22.85 -33.69 -14.41
CA ALA A 7 -22.17 -32.77 -15.33
C ALA A 7 -20.82 -32.38 -14.71
N ALA A 8 -19.80 -33.06 -15.23
CA ALA A 8 -18.40 -32.69 -15.38
C ALA A 8 -17.74 -31.70 -14.39
N LEU A 9 -16.87 -32.25 -13.54
CA LEU A 9 -15.69 -31.57 -13.02
C LEU A 9 -14.57 -31.68 -14.06
N SER A 10 -14.33 -30.63 -14.86
CA SER A 10 -13.00 -30.26 -15.40
C SER A 10 -13.06 -29.06 -16.34
N GLY A 11 -12.18 -28.08 -16.11
CA GLY A 11 -11.82 -27.06 -17.09
C GLY A 11 -12.48 -25.68 -16.94
N GLY A 12 -11.93 -24.86 -16.04
CA GLY A 12 -11.82 -23.40 -16.16
C GLY A 12 -13.01 -22.59 -16.69
N ALA A 13 -13.89 -22.15 -15.80
CA ALA A 13 -14.69 -20.93 -16.00
C ALA A 13 -15.15 -20.36 -14.64
N VAL A 14 -14.21 -20.05 -13.75
CA VAL A 14 -14.52 -19.28 -12.54
C VAL A 14 -14.30 -17.81 -12.86
N LEU A 15 -15.26 -17.16 -13.51
CA LEU A 15 -15.35 -15.68 -13.55
C LEU A 15 -16.79 -15.14 -13.55
N VAL A 16 -17.78 -15.92 -13.10
CA VAL A 16 -19.16 -15.42 -12.88
C VAL A 16 -19.33 -14.87 -11.44
N MET A 17 -18.28 -14.24 -10.93
CA MET A 17 -18.31 -13.44 -9.69
C MET A 17 -17.75 -12.02 -9.93
N MET A 18 -17.58 -11.61 -11.20
CA MET A 18 -17.29 -10.22 -11.58
C MET A 18 -18.48 -9.51 -12.26
N ALA A 19 -19.63 -10.18 -12.39
CA ALA A 19 -20.83 -9.63 -13.02
C ALA A 19 -21.87 -9.08 -12.03
N THR A 20 -21.46 -8.68 -10.82
CA THR A 20 -22.33 -7.92 -9.88
C THR A 20 -22.04 -6.43 -9.86
N LEU A 21 -21.23 -5.90 -10.78
CA LEU A 21 -21.26 -4.48 -11.10
C LEU A 21 -22.41 -4.20 -12.08
N SER A 22 -23.63 -4.59 -11.72
CA SER A 22 -24.84 -4.21 -12.44
C SER A 22 -25.18 -2.76 -12.09
N GLY A 23 -24.35 -1.84 -12.58
CA GLY A 23 -24.65 -0.42 -12.79
C GLY A 23 -24.56 -0.17 -14.28
N CYS A 24 -25.68 -0.32 -14.96
CA CYS A 24 -25.83 -0.25 -16.42
C CYS A 24 -25.50 1.15 -16.98
N GLY A 25 -24.51 1.22 -17.88
CA GLY A 25 -24.24 2.36 -18.76
C GLY A 25 -22.77 2.42 -19.17
N ASP A 26 -22.47 2.30 -20.47
CA ASP A 26 -21.12 2.49 -21.05
C ASP A 26 -20.42 3.74 -20.48
N ASP A 27 -21.18 4.80 -20.18
CA ASP A 27 -20.71 6.05 -19.57
C ASP A 27 -20.04 5.88 -18.20
N ALA A 28 -20.45 4.91 -17.37
CA ALA A 28 -19.88 4.70 -16.04
C ALA A 28 -18.51 4.02 -16.12
N GLU A 29 -18.37 3.04 -17.02
CA GLU A 29 -17.11 2.35 -17.28
C GLU A 29 -16.08 3.30 -17.89
N ASP A 30 -16.50 4.13 -18.85
CA ASP A 30 -15.61 5.13 -19.46
C ASP A 30 -15.13 6.17 -18.45
N LYS A 31 -16.00 6.68 -17.57
CA LYS A 31 -15.61 7.59 -16.48
C LYS A 31 -14.64 6.93 -15.50
N ALA A 32 -14.88 5.67 -15.13
CA ALA A 32 -13.97 4.94 -14.25
C ALA A 32 -12.59 4.76 -14.90
N LYS A 33 -12.56 4.43 -16.19
CA LYS A 33 -11.33 4.32 -16.97
C LYS A 33 -10.57 5.65 -17.08
N GLU A 34 -11.27 6.76 -17.33
CA GLU A 34 -10.67 8.10 -17.35
C GLU A 34 -10.11 8.50 -15.98
N TRP A 35 -10.87 8.26 -14.91
CA TRP A 35 -10.41 8.50 -13.55
C TRP A 35 -9.13 7.70 -13.26
N SER A 36 -9.12 6.39 -13.57
CA SER A 36 -7.95 5.54 -13.37
C SER A 36 -6.74 5.98 -14.21
N LYS A 37 -6.93 6.49 -15.44
CA LYS A 37 -5.83 7.07 -16.24
C LYS A 37 -5.18 8.27 -15.55
N SER A 38 -5.95 9.05 -14.78
CA SER A 38 -5.43 10.22 -14.04
C SER A 38 -4.71 9.83 -12.74
N TYR A 39 -5.21 8.80 -12.06
CA TYR A 39 -4.75 8.39 -10.73
C TYR A 39 -3.62 7.36 -10.78
N CYS A 40 -3.78 6.30 -11.57
CA CYS A 40 -2.92 5.12 -11.52
C CYS A 40 -1.45 5.35 -11.86
N PRO A 41 -1.08 6.23 -12.82
CA PRO A 41 0.33 6.55 -13.03
C PRO A 41 1.00 7.16 -11.80
N LYS A 42 0.27 8.01 -11.05
CA LYS A 42 0.79 8.66 -9.83
C LYS A 42 0.85 7.69 -8.66
N GLU A 43 -0.17 6.84 -8.53
CA GLU A 43 -0.20 5.73 -7.57
C GLU A 43 1.01 4.80 -7.78
N ASN A 44 1.26 4.37 -9.02
CA ASN A 44 2.40 3.51 -9.37
C ASN A 44 3.74 4.18 -9.03
N ALA A 45 3.89 5.48 -9.30
CA ALA A 45 5.10 6.21 -8.93
C ALA A 45 5.31 6.26 -7.41
N ALA A 46 4.25 6.37 -6.62
CA ALA A 46 4.32 6.30 -5.17
C ALA A 46 4.64 4.89 -4.65
N VAL A 47 4.09 3.84 -5.29
CA VAL A 47 4.43 2.44 -4.99
C VAL A 47 5.91 2.17 -5.26
N GLU A 48 6.43 2.62 -6.40
CA GLU A 48 7.87 2.53 -6.72
C GLU A 48 8.75 3.23 -5.67
N LYS A 49 8.29 4.36 -5.11
CA LYS A 49 8.99 5.02 -4.00
C LYS A 49 9.01 4.15 -2.75
N ALA A 50 7.90 3.52 -2.39
CA ALA A 50 7.83 2.58 -1.27
C ALA A 50 8.73 1.35 -1.50
N THR A 51 8.72 0.75 -2.69
CA THR A 51 9.61 -0.37 -3.03
C THR A 51 11.09 0.01 -2.98
N LYS A 52 11.45 1.25 -3.34
CA LYS A 52 12.83 1.74 -3.14
C LYS A 52 13.19 1.87 -1.66
N ALA A 53 12.25 2.24 -0.79
CA ALA A 53 12.45 2.26 0.65
C ALA A 53 12.67 0.84 1.20
N GLU A 54 11.87 -0.14 0.77
CA GLU A 54 12.06 -1.57 1.10
C GLU A 54 13.46 -2.06 0.69
N LYS A 55 13.86 -1.76 -0.55
CA LYS A 55 15.19 -2.11 -1.06
C LYS A 55 16.30 -1.46 -0.23
N LEU A 56 16.13 -0.19 0.16
CA LEU A 56 17.10 0.52 0.99
C LEU A 56 17.28 -0.17 2.34
N ILE A 57 16.18 -0.50 3.04
CA ILE A 57 16.23 -1.23 4.32
C ILE A 57 16.90 -2.60 4.12
N SER A 58 16.50 -3.35 3.08
CA SER A 58 17.05 -4.69 2.80
C SER A 58 18.54 -4.70 2.43
N SER A 59 19.09 -3.56 2.00
CA SER A 59 20.50 -3.43 1.62
C SER A 59 21.45 -3.35 2.81
N VAL A 60 20.93 -3.06 4.00
CA VAL A 60 21.69 -3.06 5.25
C VAL A 60 21.37 -4.36 6.00
N ALA A 61 22.39 -5.16 6.29
CA ALA A 61 22.22 -6.32 7.16
C ALA A 61 21.83 -5.84 8.57
N ALA A 62 21.03 -6.63 9.30
CA ALA A 62 20.72 -6.35 10.71
C ALA A 62 22.00 -6.20 11.58
N ASP A 63 23.12 -6.82 11.14
CA ASP A 63 24.45 -6.72 11.75
C ASP A 63 25.30 -5.55 11.22
N GLY A 64 24.70 -4.64 10.45
CA GLY A 64 25.35 -3.44 9.92
C GLY A 64 25.78 -2.47 11.03
N LYS A 65 26.63 -1.49 10.69
CA LYS A 65 27.07 -0.48 11.66
C LYS A 65 25.86 0.32 12.17
N PRO A 66 25.72 0.58 13.49
CA PRO A 66 24.60 1.32 14.06
C PRO A 66 24.31 2.66 13.36
N GLU A 67 25.35 3.38 12.95
CA GLU A 67 25.22 4.67 12.24
C GLU A 67 24.61 4.52 10.85
N GLU A 68 25.00 3.47 10.12
CA GLU A 68 24.49 3.18 8.78
C GLU A 68 23.02 2.73 8.86
N LEU A 69 22.70 1.85 9.81
CA LEU A 69 21.34 1.38 10.07
C LEU A 69 20.41 2.55 10.42
N LYS A 70 20.80 3.40 11.39
CA LYS A 70 20.06 4.61 11.75
C LYS A 70 19.80 5.50 10.53
N LYS A 71 20.82 5.75 9.71
CA LYS A 71 20.70 6.61 8.52
C LYS A 71 19.71 6.03 7.49
N VAL A 72 19.79 4.73 7.24
CA VAL A 72 18.91 4.05 6.29
C VAL A 72 17.47 4.02 6.78
N ASP A 73 17.23 3.76 8.08
CA ASP A 73 15.88 3.78 8.66
C ASP A 73 15.24 5.16 8.55
N ILE A 74 15.97 6.24 8.90
CA ILE A 74 15.47 7.63 8.76
C ILE A 74 15.06 7.90 7.31
N GLN A 75 15.91 7.51 6.35
CA GLN A 75 15.63 7.72 4.94
C GLN A 75 14.43 6.90 4.46
N ALA A 76 14.33 5.64 4.87
CA ALA A 76 13.23 4.77 4.47
C ALA A 76 11.89 5.24 5.05
N PHE A 77 11.83 5.60 6.33
CA PHE A 77 10.63 6.17 6.94
C PHE A 77 10.21 7.48 6.27
N GLN A 78 11.16 8.34 5.91
CA GLN A 78 10.85 9.52 5.10
C GLN A 78 10.21 9.13 3.75
N MET A 79 10.79 8.16 3.05
CA MET A 79 10.29 7.73 1.74
C MET A 79 8.88 7.14 1.82
N TYR A 80 8.56 6.36 2.86
CA TYR A 80 7.21 5.85 3.08
C TYR A 80 6.20 6.96 3.41
N GLY A 81 6.58 7.91 4.28
CA GLY A 81 5.75 9.07 4.59
C GLY A 81 5.47 9.92 3.35
N ASP A 82 6.49 10.17 2.54
CA ASP A 82 6.36 10.89 1.26
C ASP A 82 5.50 10.13 0.25
N ALA A 83 5.67 8.81 0.13
CA ALA A 83 4.84 7.99 -0.75
C ALA A 83 3.36 8.05 -0.34
N ALA A 84 3.05 7.97 0.95
CA ALA A 84 1.67 8.11 1.43
C ALA A 84 1.09 9.49 1.10
N ARG A 85 1.85 10.57 1.29
CA ARG A 85 1.44 11.95 0.95
C ARG A 85 1.23 12.15 -0.55
N ASP A 86 2.09 11.58 -1.39
CA ASP A 86 1.93 11.64 -2.84
C ASP A 86 0.64 10.95 -3.30
N ARG A 87 0.28 9.82 -2.68
CA ARG A 87 -1.00 9.13 -2.95
C ARG A 87 -2.19 9.98 -2.53
N ILE A 88 -2.14 10.64 -1.37
CA ILE A 88 -3.19 11.58 -0.93
C ILE A 88 -3.35 12.72 -1.95
N LYS A 89 -2.25 13.29 -2.42
CA LYS A 89 -2.26 14.36 -3.43
C LYS A 89 -2.88 13.85 -4.74
N ALA A 90 -2.47 12.67 -5.21
CA ALA A 90 -3.02 12.07 -6.42
C ALA A 90 -4.54 11.82 -6.30
N LEU A 91 -5.03 11.37 -5.14
CA LEU A 91 -6.46 11.17 -4.89
C LEU A 91 -7.24 12.48 -4.87
N LYS A 92 -6.68 13.54 -4.27
CA LYS A 92 -7.30 14.86 -4.27
C LYS A 92 -7.38 15.45 -5.69
N GLU A 93 -6.35 15.23 -6.49
CA GLU A 93 -6.30 15.68 -7.89
C GLU A 93 -7.24 14.89 -8.81
N ALA A 94 -7.33 13.57 -8.63
CA ALA A 94 -8.22 12.71 -9.42
C ALA A 94 -9.69 12.87 -9.02
N GLY A 95 -9.96 13.29 -7.78
CA GLY A 95 -11.31 13.40 -7.24
C GLY A 95 -11.91 12.04 -6.88
N VAL A 96 -13.23 12.01 -6.67
CA VAL A 96 -13.96 10.81 -6.25
C VAL A 96 -13.97 9.77 -7.38
N PRO A 97 -13.58 8.50 -7.13
CA PRO A 97 -13.67 7.46 -8.15
C PRO A 97 -15.15 7.20 -8.48
N PRO A 98 -15.53 7.13 -9.76
CA PRO A 98 -16.92 6.96 -10.20
C PRO A 98 -17.33 5.48 -10.10
N VAL A 99 -17.33 4.95 -8.89
CA VAL A 99 -17.71 3.58 -8.52
C VAL A 99 -18.76 3.61 -7.42
N GLU A 100 -19.42 2.48 -7.18
CA GLU A 100 -20.31 2.35 -6.03
C GLU A 100 -19.54 2.66 -4.73
N ASN A 101 -20.13 3.49 -3.86
CA ASN A 101 -19.52 3.97 -2.62
C ASN A 101 -18.24 4.83 -2.80
N GLY A 102 -18.00 5.38 -4.00
CA GLY A 102 -16.78 6.13 -4.32
C GLY A 102 -16.45 7.28 -3.36
N GLU A 103 -17.45 8.04 -2.88
CA GLU A 103 -17.21 9.12 -1.91
C GLU A 103 -16.70 8.60 -0.56
N ARG A 104 -17.28 7.49 -0.07
CA ARG A 104 -16.89 6.87 1.19
C ARG A 104 -15.47 6.31 1.06
N ASP A 105 -15.20 5.58 -0.02
CA ASP A 105 -13.90 4.97 -0.27
C ASP A 105 -12.81 6.03 -0.47
N HIS A 106 -13.11 7.14 -1.15
CA HIS A 106 -12.17 8.27 -1.32
C HIS A 106 -11.75 8.90 0.02
N LYS A 107 -12.73 9.21 0.87
CA LYS A 107 -12.49 9.78 2.21
C LYS A 107 -11.70 8.80 3.08
N GLU A 108 -12.08 7.53 3.08
CA GLU A 108 -11.42 6.49 3.86
C GLU A 108 -9.97 6.28 3.41
N MET A 109 -9.70 6.28 2.10
CA MET A 109 -8.33 6.19 1.58
C MET A 109 -7.47 7.36 1.99
N ILE A 110 -7.98 8.59 1.89
CA ILE A 110 -7.25 9.78 2.35
C ILE A 110 -6.95 9.69 3.84
N LEU A 111 -7.93 9.29 4.66
CA LEU A 111 -7.76 9.13 6.10
C LEU A 111 -6.68 8.08 6.45
N ASN A 112 -6.75 6.92 5.81
CA ASN A 112 -5.82 5.81 6.07
C ASN A 112 -4.40 6.15 5.62
N LEU A 113 -4.25 6.82 4.47
CA LEU A 113 -2.95 7.31 4.00
C LEU A 113 -2.38 8.40 4.90
N ASP A 114 -3.22 9.32 5.41
CA ASP A 114 -2.79 10.36 6.35
C ASP A 114 -2.31 9.75 7.66
N ALA A 115 -3.02 8.75 8.18
CA ALA A 115 -2.60 7.98 9.35
C ALA A 115 -1.26 7.28 9.13
N LYS A 116 -1.06 6.65 7.95
CA LYS A 116 0.22 6.03 7.59
C LYS A 116 1.35 7.06 7.47
N ALA A 117 1.12 8.20 6.81
CA ALA A 117 2.10 9.27 6.69
C ALA A 117 2.58 9.74 8.08
N LYS A 118 1.64 9.99 9.00
CA LYS A 118 1.95 10.37 10.38
C LYS A 118 2.71 9.30 11.15
N ALA A 119 2.35 8.03 10.96
CA ALA A 119 3.03 6.92 11.62
C ALA A 119 4.50 6.83 11.16
N TYR A 120 4.77 6.97 9.85
CA TYR A 120 6.13 7.00 9.32
C TYR A 120 6.91 8.26 9.73
N ASP A 121 6.27 9.43 9.80
CA ASP A 121 6.90 10.64 10.34
C ASP A 121 7.32 10.45 11.81
N GLU A 122 6.52 9.73 12.60
CA GLU A 122 6.87 9.44 13.99
C GLU A 122 8.00 8.41 14.10
N LEU A 123 8.00 7.36 13.28
CA LEU A 123 9.10 6.40 13.21
C LEU A 123 10.42 7.07 12.79
N LYS A 124 10.36 8.00 11.84
CA LYS A 124 11.50 8.83 11.45
C LYS A 124 12.06 9.61 12.64
N LYS A 125 11.22 10.27 13.44
CA LYS A 125 11.66 10.99 14.64
C LYS A 125 12.28 10.05 15.68
N GLN A 126 11.68 8.88 15.90
CA GLN A 126 12.25 7.88 16.81
C GLN A 126 13.63 7.44 16.34
N ALA A 127 13.80 7.19 15.03
CA ALA A 127 15.09 6.84 14.45
C ALA A 127 16.11 8.00 14.55
N GLU A 128 15.71 9.24 14.31
CA GLU A 128 16.55 10.44 14.48
C GLU A 128 17.08 10.58 15.92
N ALA A 129 16.25 10.21 16.91
CA ALA A 129 16.59 10.26 18.33
C ALA A 129 17.48 9.12 18.82
N LEU A 130 17.76 8.09 17.99
CA LEU A 130 18.65 6.99 18.38
C LEU A 130 20.08 7.48 18.62
N ASP A 131 20.73 6.94 19.64
CA ASP A 131 22.17 7.10 19.85
C ASP A 131 22.89 5.82 19.40
N PRO A 132 23.62 5.82 18.27
CA PRO A 132 24.31 4.65 17.75
C PRO A 132 25.46 4.16 18.64
N ALA A 133 25.98 5.00 19.54
CA ALA A 133 27.03 4.63 20.49
C ALA A 133 26.46 4.03 21.80
N SER A 134 25.14 4.09 21.98
CA SER A 134 24.49 3.60 23.19
C SER A 134 24.38 2.08 23.21
N LYS A 135 24.69 1.47 24.37
CA LYS A 135 24.42 0.05 24.63
C LYS A 135 22.93 -0.33 24.53
N GLU A 136 22.03 0.65 24.62
CA GLU A 136 20.58 0.47 24.51
C GLU A 136 20.09 0.57 23.06
N PHE A 137 20.97 0.83 22.09
CA PHE A 137 20.62 0.96 20.67
C PHE A 137 19.81 -0.23 20.14
N PRO A 138 20.16 -1.51 20.41
CA PRO A 138 19.36 -2.65 19.95
C PRO A 138 17.93 -2.64 20.51
N LYS A 139 17.77 -2.34 21.80
CA LYS A 139 16.45 -2.27 22.44
C LYS A 139 15.61 -1.11 21.91
N ALA A 140 16.24 0.02 21.59
CA ALA A 140 15.56 1.15 20.99
C ALA A 140 15.11 0.83 19.54
N LEU A 141 15.92 0.08 18.79
CA LEU A 141 15.53 -0.45 17.48
C LEU A 141 14.36 -1.44 17.58
N ASP A 142 14.35 -2.36 18.56
CA ASP A 142 13.23 -3.28 18.77
C ASP A 142 11.90 -2.53 18.96
N LYS A 143 11.94 -1.41 19.70
CA LYS A 143 10.77 -0.54 19.89
C LYS A 143 10.32 0.08 18.57
N ILE A 144 11.25 0.59 17.76
CA ILE A 144 10.94 1.15 16.44
C ILE A 144 10.34 0.07 15.54
N GLY A 145 10.91 -1.15 15.53
CA GLY A 145 10.37 -2.29 14.79
C GLY A 145 8.96 -2.66 15.22
N ALA A 146 8.67 -2.63 16.53
CA ALA A 146 7.32 -2.86 17.05
C ALA A 146 6.33 -1.77 16.62
N ASP A 147 6.75 -0.50 16.60
CA ASP A 147 5.91 0.61 16.15
C ASP A 147 5.73 0.60 14.62
N LEU A 148 6.75 0.18 13.85
CA LEU A 148 6.64 -0.09 12.41
C LEU A 148 5.61 -1.18 12.14
N GLY A 149 5.66 -2.28 12.89
CA GLY A 149 4.66 -3.34 12.80
C GLY A 149 3.23 -2.87 13.11
N LYS A 150 3.04 -1.77 13.86
CA LYS A 150 1.73 -1.13 14.03
C LYS A 150 1.35 -0.26 12.83
N ALA A 151 2.30 0.50 12.28
CA ALA A 151 2.10 1.33 11.10
C ALA A 151 1.71 0.49 9.86
N ASP A 152 2.33 -0.68 9.69
CA ASP A 152 2.06 -1.58 8.58
C ASP A 152 0.67 -2.20 8.67
N LYS A 153 0.19 -2.47 9.88
CA LYS A 153 -1.18 -2.96 10.16
C LYS A 153 -2.27 -1.90 9.95
N LEU A 154 -1.92 -0.62 9.76
CA LEU A 154 -2.91 0.37 9.37
C LEU A 154 -3.55 -0.03 8.03
N PRO A 155 -4.86 0.21 7.85
CA PRO A 155 -5.57 -0.22 6.65
C PRO A 155 -4.87 0.21 5.36
N ALA A 156 -4.72 -0.73 4.42
CA ALA A 156 -4.23 -0.42 3.09
C ALA A 156 -5.34 0.29 2.28
N PRO A 157 -5.00 1.28 1.44
CA PRO A 157 -5.98 1.89 0.55
C PRO A 157 -6.54 0.85 -0.41
N LYS A 158 -7.84 0.91 -0.69
CA LYS A 158 -8.40 0.18 -1.83
C LYS A 158 -7.75 0.71 -3.11
N ILE A 159 -7.17 -0.19 -3.90
CA ILE A 159 -6.50 0.18 -5.15
C ILE A 159 -7.50 0.05 -6.29
N PHE A 160 -7.83 1.17 -6.92
CA PHE A 160 -8.73 1.25 -8.09
C PHE A 160 -7.97 1.18 -9.43
N CYS A 161 -6.74 0.67 -9.38
CA CYS A 161 -5.86 0.53 -10.53
C CYS A 161 -5.84 -0.93 -10.96
N PRO A 162 -6.15 -1.25 -12.23
CA PRO A 162 -5.97 -2.60 -12.74
C PRO A 162 -4.49 -2.94 -12.60
N SER A 163 -4.20 -3.98 -11.81
CA SER A 163 -2.83 -4.39 -11.54
C SER A 163 -2.17 -4.81 -12.84
N SER A 164 -1.32 -3.95 -13.39
CA SER A 164 -0.38 -4.33 -14.43
C SER A 164 0.74 -5.12 -13.76
N ASN A 165 0.48 -6.38 -13.36
CA ASN A 165 1.47 -7.39 -12.97
C ASN A 165 2.74 -6.87 -12.26
N ALA A 166 2.59 -5.98 -11.28
CA ALA A 166 3.69 -5.56 -10.43
C ALA A 166 3.58 -6.37 -9.14
N GLY A 167 4.28 -7.51 -9.14
CA GLY A 167 4.64 -8.35 -8.00
C GLY A 167 3.69 -8.33 -6.82
N ALA A 168 2.92 -9.41 -6.68
CA ALA A 168 2.41 -9.82 -5.37
C ALA A 168 3.59 -9.96 -4.40
N SER A 169 3.88 -8.91 -3.63
CA SER A 169 4.67 -9.01 -2.41
C SER A 169 3.68 -9.43 -1.32
N THR A 170 3.43 -10.73 -1.25
CA THR A 170 2.90 -11.35 -0.06
C THR A 170 3.92 -11.12 1.05
N SER A 171 3.58 -10.30 2.07
CA SER A 171 4.31 -10.32 3.33
C SER A 171 4.37 -11.77 3.82
N PRO A 172 5.55 -12.29 4.21
CA PRO A 172 5.60 -13.57 4.90
C PRO A 172 5.05 -13.38 6.31
N SER A 173 4.19 -14.33 6.69
CA SER A 173 3.62 -14.53 8.03
C SER A 173 4.66 -14.64 9.13
#